data_AF-A0A0F4QPQ3-F1
#
_entry.id   AF-A0A0F4QPQ3-F1
#
_cell.length_a   1.000
_cell.length_b   1.000
_cell.length_c   1.000
_cell.angle_alpha   90.00
_cell.angle_beta   90.00
_cell.angle_gamma   90.00
#
_symmetry.space_group_name_H-M   'P 1'
#
loop_
_entity.id
_entity.type
_entity.pdbx_description
1 polymer ?
#
loop_
_entity_poly.entity_id
_entity_poly.type
_entity_poly.pdbx_seq_one_letter_code
_entity_poly.pdbx_strand_id
1 'polypeptide(L)' 'MLVPHLWIGATIWPTLLYLGLSDLTEFYFYLSLFFIGSTAFCIHQGWYAFKHGEYSDFAVLAVVPILLPMLLFAWYLMRN' A
#
# COMPACT_ATOMS: atom_id res chain seq x y z
N MET A 1 -2.08 -1.70 18.71
CA MET A 1 -0.89 -1.96 17.85
C MET A 1 -1.27 -2.98 16.77
N LEU A 2 -2.03 -2.57 15.76
CA LEU A 2 -2.42 -3.43 14.62
C LEU A 2 -1.67 -3.06 13.33
N VAL A 3 -0.83 -2.03 13.44
CA VAL A 3 -0.38 -1.22 12.30
C VAL A 3 0.75 -1.91 11.53
N PRO A 4 1.84 -2.46 12.12
CA PRO A 4 3.04 -2.88 11.37
C PRO A 4 2.80 -3.93 10.27
N HIS A 5 1.80 -4.81 10.43
CA HIS A 5 1.57 -5.94 9.52
C HIS A 5 0.71 -5.55 8.31
N LEU A 6 -0.06 -4.47 8.40
CA LEU A 6 -0.92 -3.98 7.30
C LEU A 6 -0.10 -3.40 6.14
N TRP A 7 1.10 -2.86 6.41
CA TRP A 7 1.92 -2.21 5.38
C TRP A 7 2.65 -3.26 4.52
N ILE A 8 2.94 -4.42 5.12
CA ILE A 8 3.48 -5.59 4.41
C ILE A 8 2.41 -6.16 3.47
N GLY A 9 1.13 -6.11 3.82
CA GLY A 9 0.04 -6.42 2.89
C GLY A 9 -0.13 -5.36 1.79
N ALA A 10 0.04 -4.08 2.12
CA ALA A 10 -0.03 -3.00 1.15
C ALA A 10 1.06 -3.05 0.07
N THR A 11 2.21 -3.66 0.32
CA THR A 11 3.28 -3.67 -0.69
C THR A 11 2.95 -4.47 -1.95
N ILE A 12 1.99 -5.40 -1.88
CA ILE A 12 1.64 -6.25 -3.02
C ILE A 12 0.44 -5.74 -3.84
N TRP A 13 -0.30 -4.75 -3.32
CA TRP A 13 -1.55 -4.31 -3.96
C TRP A 13 -1.41 -3.86 -5.41
N PRO A 14 -0.32 -3.18 -5.86
CA PRO A 14 -0.22 -2.77 -7.26
C PRO A 14 -0.08 -3.97 -8.20
N THR A 15 0.59 -5.03 -7.74
CA THR A 15 0.78 -6.26 -8.52
C THR A 15 -0.53 -7.04 -8.59
N LEU A 16 -1.24 -7.18 -7.46
CA LEU A 16 -2.56 -7.80 -7.43
C LEU A 16 -3.59 -7.04 -8.29
N LEU A 17 -3.55 -5.71 -8.25
CA LEU A 17 -4.41 -4.88 -9.09
C LEU A 17 -4.09 -5.10 -10.56
N TYR A 18 -2.81 -5.09 -10.94
CA TYR A 18 -2.39 -5.35 -12.32
C TYR A 18 -2.87 -6.72 -12.83
N LEU A 19 -2.75 -7.77 -12.01
CA LEU A 19 -3.25 -9.11 -12.34
C LEU A 19 -4.79 -9.17 -12.38
N GLY A 20 -5.48 -8.46 -11.48
CA GLY A 20 -6.94 -8.40 -11.43
C GLY A 20 -7.57 -7.48 -12.49
N LEU A 21 -6.79 -6.67 -13.20
CA LEU A 21 -7.32 -5.81 -14.26
C LEU A 21 -7.70 -6.59 -15.52
N SER A 22 -7.13 -7.79 -15.74
CA SER A 22 -7.54 -8.66 -16.85
C SER A 22 -8.88 -9.35 -16.59
N ASP A 23 -9.25 -9.56 -15.33
CA ASP A 23 -10.54 -10.10 -14.92
C ASP A 23 -11.01 -9.50 -13.59
N LEU A 24 -11.95 -8.56 -13.69
CA LEU A 24 -12.48 -7.79 -12.55
C LEU A 24 -13.31 -8.63 -11.57
N THR A 25 -13.65 -9.87 -11.93
CA THR A 25 -14.38 -10.79 -11.04
C THR A 25 -13.46 -11.65 -10.19
N GLU A 26 -12.15 -11.64 -10.47
CA GLU A 26 -11.19 -12.43 -9.73
C GLU A 26 -10.97 -11.94 -8.30
N PHE A 27 -10.72 -12.90 -7.41
CA PHE A 27 -10.40 -12.64 -6.01
C PHE A 27 -9.25 -11.63 -5.84
N TYR A 28 -8.26 -11.64 -6.74
CA TYR A 28 -7.13 -10.70 -6.71
C TYR A 28 -7.56 -9.24 -6.88
N PHE A 29 -8.60 -8.97 -7.69
CA PHE A 29 -9.13 -7.63 -7.85
C PHE A 29 -9.73 -7.10 -6.54
N TYR A 30 -10.61 -7.86 -5.90
CA TYR A 30 -11.21 -7.48 -4.62
C TYR A 30 -10.17 -7.38 -3.49
N LEU A 31 -9.21 -8.30 -3.46
CA LEU A 31 -8.12 -8.28 -2.49
C LEU A 31 -7.22 -7.03 -2.68
N SER A 32 -6.96 -6.63 -3.93
CA SER A 32 -6.22 -5.40 -4.23
C SER A 32 -6.95 -4.15 -3.72
N LEU A 33 -8.28 -4.07 -3.89
CA LEU A 33 -9.09 -2.96 -3.38
C LEU A 33 -9.06 -2.86 -1.86
N PHE A 34 -9.12 -4.00 -1.16
CA PHE A 34 -8.98 -4.04 0.30
C PHE A 34 -7.63 -3.47 0.76
N PHE A 35 -6.54 -3.84 0.09
CA PHE A 35 -5.21 -3.31 0.41
C PHE A 35 -5.04 -1.84 0.02
N ILE A 36 -5.66 -1.37 -1.07
CA ILE A 36 -5.71 0.06 -1.41
C ILE A 36 -6.41 0.86 -0.29
N GLY A 37 -7.56 0.39 0.17
CA GLY A 37 -8.28 1.01 1.29
C GLY A 37 -7.47 1.04 2.59
N SER A 38 -6.79 -0.07 2.88
CA SER A 38 -5.88 -0.16 4.04
C SER A 38 -4.71 0.82 3.93
N THR A 39 -4.14 0.99 2.74
CA THR A 39 -3.06 1.95 2.45
C THR A 39 -3.55 3.38 2.64
N ALA A 40 -4.73 3.72 2.11
CA ALA A 40 -5.34 5.03 2.29
C ALA A 40 -5.59 5.36 3.78
N PHE A 41 -6.04 4.38 4.57
CA PHE A 41 -6.20 4.53 6.02
C PHE A 41 -4.85 4.76 6.74
N CYS A 42 -3.79 4.05 6.35
CA CYS A 42 -2.45 4.28 6.90
C CYS A 42 -1.94 5.69 6.57
N ILE A 43 -2.11 6.14 5.32
CA ILE A 43 -1.73 7.49 4.91
C ILE A 43 -2.50 8.54 5.72
N HIS A 44 -3.80 8.33 5.96
CA HIS A 44 -4.59 9.23 6.80
C HIS A 44 -4.05 9.32 8.23
N GLN A 45 -3.62 8.20 8.83
CA GLN A 45 -2.96 8.22 10.14
C GLN A 45 -1.59 8.90 10.10
N GLY A 46 -0.79 8.65 9.07
CA GLY A 46 0.49 9.34 8.86
C GLY A 46 0.30 10.85 8.76
N TRP A 47 -0.72 11.30 8.02
CA TRP A 47 -1.06 12.72 7.92
C TRP A 47 -1.44 13.34 9.26
N TYR A 48 -2.15 12.59 10.10
CA TYR A 48 -2.43 13.01 11.47
C TYR A 48 -1.14 13.13 12.30
N ALA A 49 -0.22 12.15 12.23
CA ALA A 49 1.08 12.21 12.90
C ALA A 49 1.92 13.41 12.45
N PHE A 50 1.92 13.73 11.15
CA PHE A 50 2.60 14.91 10.60
C PHE A 50 2.09 16.22 11.24
N LYS A 51 0.77 16.34 11.43
CA LYS A 51 0.16 17.52 12.10
C LYS A 51 0.57 17.67 13.56
N HIS A 52 0.99 16.59 14.23
CA HIS A 52 1.41 16.58 15.63
C HIS A 52 2.94 16.64 15.81
N GLY A 53 3.70 16.79 14.73
CA GLY A 53 5.16 16.87 14.76
C GLY A 53 5.88 15.52 14.84
N GLU A 54 5.16 14.41 14.68
CA GLU A 54 5.70 13.05 14.71
C GLU A 54 6.13 12.59 13.30
N TYR A 55 7.25 13.16 12.82
CA TYR A 55 7.72 12.93 11.44
C TYR A 55 8.16 11.49 11.16
N SER A 56 8.67 10.78 12.17
CA SER A 56 9.03 9.35 12.04
C SER A 56 7.80 8.53 11.68
N ASP A 57 6.71 8.73 12.41
CA ASP A 57 5.47 8.00 12.23
C ASP A 57 4.79 8.38 10.91
N PHE A 58 4.89 9.64 10.49
CA PHE A 58 4.49 10.04 9.14
C PHE A 58 5.24 9.27 8.04
N ALA A 59 6.57 9.17 8.12
CA ALA A 59 7.36 8.46 7.11
C ALA A 59 6.95 6.97 7.05
N VAL A 60 6.80 6.38 8.21
CA VAL A 60 6.46 4.97 8.41
C VAL A 60 5.03 4.64 7.93
N LEU A 61 4.07 5.55 8.14
CA LEU A 61 2.64 5.31 7.85
C LEU A 61 2.16 5.86 6.50
N ALA A 62 2.83 6.85 5.93
CA ALA A 62 2.44 7.48 4.66
C ALA A 62 3.48 7.26 3.55
N VAL A 63 4.77 7.39 3.85
CA VAL A 63 5.82 7.37 2.83
C VAL A 63 6.18 5.93 2.45
N VAL A 64 6.47 5.07 3.42
CA VAL A 64 6.83 3.66 3.22
C VAL A 64 5.71 2.87 2.52
N PRO A 65 4.42 2.98 2.91
CA PRO A 65 3.35 2.20 2.28
C PRO A 65 3.01 2.65 0.86
N ILE A 66 3.57 3.76 0.38
CA ILE A 66 3.45 4.24 -1.00
C ILE A 66 4.70 3.86 -1.81
N LEU A 67 5.89 4.23 -1.32
CA LEU A 67 7.14 4.04 -2.03
C LEU A 67 7.49 2.56 -2.23
N LEU A 68 7.33 1.74 -1.19
CA LEU A 68 7.73 0.34 -1.24
C LEU A 68 6.90 -0.48 -2.25
N PRO A 69 5.56 -0.39 -2.30
CA PRO A 69 4.77 -1.02 -3.36
C PRO A 69 5.13 -0.50 -4.76
N MET A 70 5.35 0.80 -4.91
CA MET A 70 5.72 1.38 -6.22
C MET A 70 7.08 0.88 -6.70
N LEU A 71 8.08 0.79 -5.81
CA LEU A 71 9.41 0.26 -6.14
C LEU A 71 9.35 -1.23 -6.52
N LEU A 72 8.60 -2.03 -5.77
CA LEU A 72 8.41 -3.45 -6.07
C LEU A 72 7.68 -3.65 -7.40
N PHE A 73 6.65 -2.85 -7.66
CA PHE A 73 5.92 -2.89 -8.93
C PHE A 73 6.80 -2.47 -10.11
N ALA A 74 7.58 -1.40 -9.97
CA ALA A 74 8.54 -0.97 -10.99
C ALA A 74 9.59 -2.06 -11.27
N TRP A 75 10.12 -2.71 -10.22
CA TRP A 75 11.06 -3.82 -10.38
C TRP A 75 10.43 -5.03 -11.09
N TYR A 76 9.18 -5.36 -10.76
CA TYR A 76 8.42 -6.41 -11.45
C TYR A 76 8.27 -6.11 -12.94
N LEU A 77 7.89 -4.88 -13.30
CA LEU A 77 7.74 -4.45 -14.70
C LEU A 77 9.06 -4.44 -15.48
N MET A 78 10.20 -4.18 -14.83
CA MET A 78 11.50 -4.21 -15.51
C MET A 78 12.00 -5.64 -15.78
N ARG A 79 11.48 -6.64 -15.07
CA ARG A 79 11.94 -8.02 -15.14
C ARG A 79 11.09 -8.90 -16.07
N ASN A 80 9.84 -8.51 -16.31
CA ASN A 80 8.90 -9.16 -17.23
C ASN A 80 8.91 -8.48 -18.60
#